data_AF-A0A4Q1FKW4-F1
#
_entry.id   AF-A0A4Q1FKW4-F1
#
_cell.length_a   1.000
_cell.length_b   1.000
_cell.length_c   1.000
_cell.angle_alpha   90.00
_cell.angle_beta   90.00
_cell.angle_gamma   90.00
#
_symmetry.space_group_name_H-M   'P 1'
#
loop_
_entity.id
_entity.type
_entity.pdbx_description
1 polymer ?
#
loop_
_entity_poly.entity_id
_entity_poly.type
_entity_poly.pdbx_seq_one_letter_code
_entity_poly.pdbx_strand_id
1 'polypeptide(L)'
;MVEKLQGKNEKNISTLYLDVFGFSRGAAAARIFVNELYKKKVISDKESYNLGYLGKAFKKLGYNVLPHRIKIRFLGIYDTVSSYGNNVFDDIKEDKVPLKIPTVGFTVHLTAEDEFRENFPLTTIASAGSNSIELLLPGCHSDIGGGYKNGETEIVILTESAPIIEKEKKHVLEQGWFKPGELKELPPLVPYYLRGKRENLSNKYSFVILHLMAEFGRRKFNIPWKYDTELNHYYKIPHELKKVKERIDDYAFYDKPQLKFHTKEQIESKRKKEWKNQKEIDDFNTMVADYYILPDLRNKFLHCSANMDGVGMEPQMDNLSNIIRKRVTISG
;
A
#
# COMPACT_ATOMS: atom_id res chain seq x y z
N MET A 1 -12.01 -7.90 24.40
CA MET A 1 -11.83 -8.94 25.44
C MET A 1 -10.61 -9.76 25.04
N VAL A 2 -9.62 -9.93 25.91
CA VAL A 2 -8.42 -10.74 25.62
C VAL A 2 -8.61 -12.08 26.30
N GLU A 3 -8.63 -13.16 25.53
CA GLU A 3 -8.84 -14.52 26.03
C GLU A 3 -7.55 -15.33 26.03
N LYS A 4 -7.52 -16.38 26.84
CA LYS A 4 -6.37 -17.29 26.90
C LYS A 4 -6.39 -18.20 25.67
N LEU A 5 -5.26 -18.30 24.97
CA LEU A 5 -5.06 -19.15 23.79
C LEU A 5 -5.01 -20.65 24.14
N GLN A 6 -4.69 -20.99 25.40
CA GLN A 6 -4.58 -22.37 25.86
C GLN A 6 -5.96 -22.97 26.15
N GLY A 7 -6.27 -24.11 25.54
CA GLY A 7 -7.41 -24.93 25.94
C GLY A 7 -7.24 -25.44 27.39
N LYS A 8 -8.34 -25.74 28.09
CA LYS A 8 -8.32 -26.18 29.50
C LYS A 8 -7.40 -27.39 29.78
N ASN A 9 -7.13 -28.21 28.76
CA ASN A 9 -6.32 -29.44 28.86
C ASN A 9 -4.89 -29.29 28.32
N GLU A 10 -4.52 -28.14 27.73
CA GLU A 10 -3.18 -27.91 27.16
C GLU A 10 -2.25 -27.32 28.20
N LYS A 11 -1.23 -28.08 28.60
CA LYS A 11 -0.32 -27.65 29.66
C LYS A 11 0.79 -26.71 29.18
N ASN A 12 1.25 -26.83 27.93
CA ASN A 12 2.41 -26.09 27.42
C ASN A 12 2.30 -25.75 25.92
N ILE A 13 2.67 -24.53 25.53
CA ILE A 13 2.84 -24.14 24.12
C ILE A 13 4.33 -24.26 23.77
N SER A 14 4.66 -25.11 22.79
CA SER A 14 6.03 -25.25 22.27
C SER A 14 6.43 -23.99 21.49
N THR A 15 5.73 -23.69 20.40
CA THR A 15 6.03 -22.53 19.55
C THR A 15 4.74 -21.78 19.26
N LEU A 16 4.75 -20.47 19.51
CA LEU A 16 3.71 -19.55 19.08
C LEU A 16 4.15 -18.87 17.78
N TYR A 17 3.41 -19.11 16.70
CA TYR A 17 3.58 -18.42 15.44
C TYR A 17 2.65 -17.20 15.40
N LEU A 18 3.19 -16.07 14.96
CA LEU A 18 2.45 -14.82 14.79
C LEU A 18 2.52 -14.42 13.31
N ASP A 19 1.36 -14.21 12.71
CA ASP A 19 1.24 -13.51 11.42
C ASP A 19 0.66 -12.12 11.72
N VAL A 20 1.40 -11.08 11.38
CA VAL A 20 1.09 -9.70 11.75
C VAL A 20 0.75 -8.93 10.49
N PHE A 21 -0.37 -8.20 10.53
CA PHE A 21 -0.83 -7.41 9.41
C PHE A 21 -1.12 -5.98 9.83
N GLY A 22 -0.96 -5.05 8.90
CA GLY A 22 -1.32 -3.66 9.14
C GLY A 22 -1.39 -2.86 7.84
N PHE A 23 -2.23 -1.84 7.82
CA PHE A 23 -2.33 -0.87 6.74
C PHE A 23 -2.04 0.53 7.29
N SER A 24 -1.29 1.37 6.55
CA SER A 24 -1.07 2.77 6.89
C SER A 24 -0.39 2.91 8.27
N ARG A 25 -0.97 3.72 9.17
CA ARG A 25 -0.56 3.79 10.58
C ARG A 25 -0.69 2.45 11.31
N GLY A 26 -1.62 1.59 10.90
CA GLY A 26 -1.69 0.20 11.37
C GLY A 26 -0.50 -0.64 10.94
N ALA A 27 0.10 -0.37 9.76
CA ALA A 27 1.36 -0.99 9.35
C ALA A 27 2.53 -0.48 10.20
N ALA A 28 2.55 0.82 10.53
CA ALA A 28 3.52 1.35 11.50
C ALA A 28 3.36 0.66 12.87
N ALA A 29 2.13 0.52 13.38
CA ALA A 29 1.84 -0.20 14.60
C ALA A 29 2.25 -1.68 14.53
N ALA A 30 2.06 -2.35 13.38
CA ALA A 30 2.53 -3.71 13.16
C ALA A 30 4.06 -3.81 13.26
N ARG A 31 4.80 -2.87 12.65
CA ARG A 31 6.26 -2.79 12.75
C ARG A 31 6.71 -2.55 14.20
N ILE A 32 6.04 -1.65 14.91
CA ILE A 32 6.30 -1.41 16.34
C ILE A 32 6.05 -2.68 17.15
N PHE A 33 4.91 -3.35 16.95
CA PHE A 33 4.59 -4.61 17.60
C PHE A 33 5.67 -5.68 17.37
N VAL A 34 6.11 -5.84 16.12
CA VAL A 34 7.20 -6.75 15.75
C VAL A 34 8.48 -6.41 16.51
N ASN A 35 8.87 -5.14 16.62
CA ASN A 35 10.04 -4.72 17.41
C ASN A 35 9.89 -4.99 18.91
N GLU A 36 8.72 -4.71 19.47
CA GLU A 36 8.43 -4.92 20.90
C GLU A 36 8.68 -6.36 21.33
N LEU A 37 8.46 -7.34 20.45
CA LEU A 37 8.70 -8.74 20.74
C LEU A 37 10.17 -9.08 20.99
N TYR A 38 11.11 -8.26 20.53
CA TYR A 38 12.55 -8.43 20.77
C TYR A 38 13.04 -7.68 22.02
N LYS A 39 12.17 -6.89 22.68
CA LYS A 39 12.54 -6.21 23.92
C LYS A 39 12.72 -7.18 25.07
N LYS A 40 13.75 -6.93 25.86
CA LYS A 40 14.00 -7.61 27.15
C LYS A 40 13.53 -6.72 28.29
N LYS A 41 13.11 -7.33 29.39
CA LYS A 41 12.78 -6.63 30.61
C LYS A 41 14.01 -5.84 31.09
N VAL A 42 13.78 -4.57 31.41
CA VAL A 42 14.76 -3.67 32.01
C VAL A 42 14.52 -3.67 33.52
N ILE A 43 15.57 -3.92 34.30
CA ILE A 43 15.44 -4.08 35.77
C ILE A 43 14.93 -2.80 36.44
N SER A 44 15.36 -1.63 35.96
CA SER A 44 14.99 -0.31 36.49
C SER A 44 13.60 0.17 36.10
N ASP A 45 12.98 -0.44 35.08
CA ASP A 45 11.65 -0.06 34.59
C ASP A 45 10.61 -1.13 34.96
N LYS A 46 9.76 -0.81 35.94
CA LYS A 46 8.69 -1.70 36.43
C LYS A 46 7.62 -1.97 35.37
N GLU A 47 7.45 -1.08 34.40
CA GLU A 47 6.51 -1.22 33.30
C GLU A 47 7.11 -1.92 32.07
N SER A 48 8.41 -2.27 32.12
CA SER A 48 9.05 -3.08 31.09
C SER A 48 8.77 -4.58 31.28
N TYR A 49 8.59 -5.26 30.15
CA TYR A 49 8.34 -6.70 30.09
C TYR A 49 9.23 -7.32 29.01
N ASN A 50 9.64 -8.58 29.22
CA ASN A 50 10.13 -9.38 28.11
C ASN A 50 9.02 -9.48 27.06
N LEU A 51 9.34 -9.37 25.77
CA LEU A 51 8.35 -9.35 24.67
C LEU A 51 7.44 -8.10 24.68
N GLY A 52 7.86 -7.03 25.36
CA GLY A 52 7.13 -5.75 25.40
C GLY A 52 5.66 -5.90 25.82
N TYR A 53 4.77 -5.25 25.08
CA TYR A 53 3.32 -5.29 25.37
C TYR A 53 2.72 -6.71 25.34
N LEU A 54 3.25 -7.64 24.54
CA LEU A 54 2.77 -9.02 24.53
C LEU A 54 3.08 -9.74 25.85
N GLY A 55 4.28 -9.54 26.39
CA GLY A 55 4.64 -10.08 27.72
C GLY A 55 3.79 -9.50 28.84
N LYS A 56 3.49 -8.19 28.77
CA LYS A 56 2.55 -7.53 29.68
C LYS A 56 1.16 -8.18 29.62
N ALA A 57 0.68 -8.48 28.42
CA ALA A 57 -0.60 -9.16 28.21
C ALA A 57 -0.60 -10.59 28.78
N PHE A 58 0.44 -11.39 28.51
CA PHE A 58 0.56 -12.74 29.07
C PHE A 58 0.52 -12.75 30.61
N LYS A 59 1.23 -11.81 31.26
CA LYS A 59 1.18 -11.67 32.71
C LYS A 59 -0.22 -11.33 33.21
N LYS A 60 -0.89 -10.35 32.58
CA LYS A 60 -2.26 -9.95 32.95
C LYS A 60 -3.28 -11.07 32.81
N LEU A 61 -3.08 -11.97 31.84
CA LEU A 61 -3.94 -13.13 31.59
C LEU A 61 -3.60 -14.35 32.47
N GLY A 62 -2.60 -14.25 33.36
CA GLY A 62 -2.22 -15.35 34.25
C GLY A 62 -1.55 -16.54 33.53
N TYR A 63 -0.77 -16.29 32.48
CA TYR A 63 0.08 -17.35 31.92
C TYR A 63 1.21 -17.68 32.89
N ASN A 64 1.15 -18.86 33.50
CA ASN A 64 2.19 -19.38 34.39
C ASN A 64 3.45 -19.83 33.63
N VAL A 65 3.29 -20.23 32.37
CA VAL A 65 4.37 -20.65 31.46
C VAL A 65 4.16 -19.95 30.12
N LEU A 66 5.18 -19.22 29.67
CA LEU A 66 5.19 -18.59 28.35
C LEU A 66 5.49 -19.65 27.26
N PRO A 67 5.07 -19.41 26.01
CA PRO A 67 5.52 -20.23 24.89
C PRO A 67 7.05 -20.36 24.87
N HIS A 68 7.59 -21.55 24.62
CA HIS A 68 9.05 -21.75 24.61
C HIS A 68 9.73 -20.95 23.50
N ARG A 69 9.04 -20.78 22.37
CA ARG A 69 9.48 -20.00 21.22
C ARG A 69 8.33 -19.13 20.73
N ILE A 70 8.63 -17.88 20.39
CA ILE A 70 7.72 -16.98 19.69
C ILE A 70 8.38 -16.61 18.37
N LYS A 71 7.67 -16.83 17.26
CA LYS A 71 8.20 -16.59 15.92
C LYS A 71 7.21 -15.76 15.12
N ILE A 72 7.69 -14.65 14.58
CA ILE A 72 6.94 -13.87 13.60
C ILE A 72 7.15 -14.57 12.27
N ARG A 73 6.11 -15.28 11.84
CA ARG A 73 6.14 -16.08 10.63
C ARG A 73 6.00 -15.20 9.41
N PHE A 74 4.99 -14.32 9.42
CA PHE A 74 4.69 -13.45 8.31
C PHE A 74 4.37 -12.03 8.79
N LEU A 75 4.95 -11.02 8.14
CA LEU A 75 4.59 -9.62 8.32
C LEU A 75 4.03 -9.08 7.00
N GLY A 76 2.71 -8.96 6.91
CA GLY A 76 2.01 -8.47 5.72
C GLY A 76 1.53 -7.04 5.92
N ILE A 77 2.22 -6.08 5.35
CA ILE A 77 1.92 -4.66 5.52
C ILE A 77 1.48 -4.00 4.22
N TYR A 78 0.58 -3.03 4.33
CA TYR A 78 0.09 -2.23 3.22
C TYR A 78 0.46 -0.76 3.47
N ASP A 79 1.16 -0.19 2.51
CA ASP A 79 1.43 1.23 2.34
C ASP A 79 1.73 1.98 3.64
N THR A 80 2.82 1.61 4.29
CA THR A 80 3.20 2.14 5.61
C THR A 80 3.42 3.64 5.54
N VAL A 81 2.64 4.38 6.33
CA VAL A 81 2.81 5.82 6.55
C VAL A 81 3.16 6.01 8.02
N SER A 82 4.36 6.47 8.29
CA SER A 82 4.79 6.85 9.63
C SER A 82 4.32 8.26 9.95
N SER A 83 3.89 8.51 11.19
CA SER A 83 3.69 9.85 11.75
C SER A 83 5.04 10.52 12.05
N TYR A 84 5.92 10.59 11.05
CA TYR A 84 7.28 11.09 11.20
C TYR A 84 7.37 12.46 10.52
N GLY A 85 7.66 13.50 11.29
CA GLY A 85 7.76 14.89 10.83
C GLY A 85 6.55 15.73 11.26
N ASN A 86 6.65 17.06 11.10
CA ASN A 86 5.66 18.09 11.52
C ASN A 86 4.28 17.99 10.83
N ASN A 87 3.67 16.80 10.79
CA ASN A 87 2.33 16.60 10.27
C ASN A 87 1.32 17.08 11.32
N VAL A 88 0.28 17.79 10.88
CA VAL A 88 -0.79 18.33 11.73
C VAL A 88 -1.61 17.21 12.42
N PHE A 89 -1.36 15.95 12.07
CA PHE A 89 -2.01 14.74 12.60
C PHE A 89 -1.04 13.84 13.39
N ASP A 90 0.02 14.41 13.94
CA ASP A 90 0.94 13.72 14.85
C ASP A 90 0.25 13.42 16.19
N ASP A 91 -0.40 12.25 16.24
CA ASP A 91 -1.00 11.72 17.46
C ASP A 91 0.05 11.06 18.39
N ILE A 92 1.33 10.99 17.96
CA ILE A 92 2.39 10.28 18.68
C ILE A 92 3.54 11.26 18.98
N LYS A 93 3.61 11.74 20.22
CA LYS A 93 4.71 12.59 20.75
C LYS A 93 6.08 11.87 20.85
N GLU A 94 6.17 10.62 20.43
CA GLU A 94 7.39 9.82 20.52
C GLU A 94 8.12 9.79 19.17
N ASP A 95 8.92 10.84 18.94
CA ASP A 95 9.85 11.03 17.82
C ASP A 95 10.92 9.91 17.63
N LYS A 96 10.76 8.72 18.24
CA LYS A 96 11.85 7.76 18.42
C LYS A 96 11.43 6.29 18.38
N VAL A 97 10.21 5.94 17.99
CA VAL A 97 9.88 4.50 17.88
C VAL A 97 10.52 3.93 16.61
N PRO A 98 11.48 3.00 16.72
CA PRO A 98 12.14 2.45 15.54
C PRO A 98 11.13 1.69 14.71
N LEU A 99 10.90 2.13 13.47
CA LEU A 99 10.10 1.39 12.50
C LEU A 99 10.90 0.27 11.84
N LYS A 100 12.18 0.08 12.20
CA LYS A 100 13.04 -0.96 11.63
C LYS A 100 12.42 -2.32 11.76
N ILE A 101 12.38 -3.10 10.69
CA ILE A 101 11.82 -4.45 10.76
C ILE A 101 12.96 -5.39 11.16
N PRO A 102 12.93 -6.02 12.35
CA PRO A 102 13.90 -7.04 12.71
C PRO A 102 13.72 -8.27 11.81
N THR A 103 14.66 -9.22 11.86
CA THR A 103 14.56 -10.45 11.08
C THR A 103 13.33 -11.27 11.48
N VAL A 104 12.37 -11.37 10.57
CA VAL A 104 11.16 -12.19 10.66
C VAL A 104 11.19 -13.31 9.61
N GLY A 105 10.18 -14.19 9.61
CA GLY A 105 10.09 -15.29 8.64
C GLY A 105 9.99 -14.80 7.19
N PHE A 106 9.02 -13.93 6.89
CA PHE A 106 8.96 -13.21 5.61
C PHE A 106 8.14 -11.92 5.75
N THR A 107 8.61 -10.83 5.13
CA THR A 107 7.90 -9.55 5.09
C THR A 107 7.39 -9.28 3.68
N VAL A 108 6.13 -8.88 3.55
CA VAL A 108 5.54 -8.36 2.31
C VAL A 108 5.06 -6.94 2.57
N HIS A 109 5.48 -6.01 1.74
CA HIS A 109 4.99 -4.65 1.74
C HIS A 109 4.39 -4.31 0.37
N LEU A 110 3.08 -4.10 0.33
CA LEU A 110 2.37 -3.66 -0.87
C LEU A 110 2.19 -2.15 -0.80
N THR A 111 2.73 -1.40 -1.75
CA THR A 111 2.82 0.07 -1.70
C THR A 111 2.13 0.73 -2.89
N ALA A 112 1.66 1.96 -2.66
CA ALA A 112 0.92 2.76 -3.64
C ALA A 112 1.87 3.58 -4.53
N GLU A 113 1.79 3.39 -5.84
CA GLU A 113 2.50 4.18 -6.86
C GLU A 113 1.92 5.59 -6.99
N ASP A 114 0.59 5.71 -6.94
CA ASP A 114 -0.13 6.93 -7.26
C ASP A 114 -0.54 7.72 -6.00
N GLU A 115 0.21 7.58 -4.91
CA GLU A 115 0.05 8.37 -3.68
C GLU A 115 1.04 9.53 -3.66
N PHE A 116 0.51 10.75 -3.81
CA PHE A 116 1.32 11.97 -3.95
C PHE A 116 1.04 13.02 -2.88
N ARG A 117 0.22 12.71 -1.87
CA ARG A 117 -0.05 13.64 -0.77
C ARG A 117 1.21 13.88 0.06
N GLU A 118 1.44 15.14 0.43
CA GLU A 118 2.59 15.55 1.23
C GLU A 118 2.65 14.79 2.57
N ASN A 119 1.49 14.66 3.23
CA ASN A 119 1.35 14.05 4.55
C ASN A 119 1.34 12.50 4.53
N PHE A 120 1.61 11.87 3.38
CA PHE A 120 1.62 10.40 3.22
C PHE A 120 2.98 9.85 2.75
N PRO A 121 4.10 10.21 3.42
CA PRO A 121 5.40 9.66 3.06
C PRO A 121 5.41 8.14 3.28
N LEU A 122 6.02 7.41 2.34
CA LEU A 122 6.13 5.97 2.42
C LEU A 122 7.31 5.58 3.32
N THR A 123 7.06 4.78 4.36
CA THR A 123 8.12 4.16 5.15
C THR A 123 8.50 2.82 4.53
N THR A 124 9.68 2.71 3.93
CA THR A 124 10.09 1.50 3.20
C THR A 124 10.45 0.34 4.14
N ILE A 125 10.67 -0.85 3.58
CA ILE A 125 11.16 -2.02 4.32
C ILE A 125 12.66 -2.28 4.15
N ALA A 126 13.46 -1.25 3.87
CA ALA A 126 14.91 -1.38 3.66
C ALA A 126 15.65 -2.14 4.79
N SER A 127 15.13 -2.09 6.02
CA SER A 127 15.65 -2.82 7.17
C SER A 127 15.30 -4.32 7.25
N ALA A 128 14.30 -4.80 6.49
CA ALA A 128 13.75 -6.15 6.63
C ALA A 128 14.67 -7.29 6.12
N GLY A 129 15.77 -6.96 5.44
CA GLY A 129 16.74 -7.92 4.90
C GLY A 129 16.22 -8.74 3.72
N SER A 130 16.89 -9.85 3.38
CA SER A 130 16.62 -10.65 2.17
C SER A 130 15.33 -11.47 2.21
N ASN A 131 14.76 -11.72 3.40
CA ASN A 131 13.47 -12.40 3.55
C ASN A 131 12.30 -11.40 3.46
N SER A 132 12.33 -10.56 2.44
CA SER A 132 11.32 -9.54 2.26
C SER A 132 11.06 -9.23 0.80
N ILE A 133 9.90 -8.62 0.52
CA ILE A 133 9.55 -8.08 -0.78
C ILE A 133 8.71 -6.81 -0.61
N GLU A 134 9.05 -5.77 -1.37
CA GLU A 134 8.29 -4.53 -1.47
C GLU A 134 7.82 -4.38 -2.91
N LEU A 135 6.52 -4.30 -3.12
CA LEU A 135 5.91 -4.18 -4.45
C LEU A 135 5.22 -2.84 -4.59
N LEU A 136 5.63 -2.08 -5.60
CA LEU A 136 4.98 -0.83 -5.99
C LEU A 136 3.84 -1.14 -6.97
N LEU A 137 2.61 -0.79 -6.59
CA LEU A 137 1.39 -1.17 -7.30
C LEU A 137 0.57 0.06 -7.72
N PRO A 138 -0.14 0.02 -8.86
CA PRO A 138 -1.01 1.11 -9.30
C PRO A 138 -2.08 1.47 -8.26
N GLY A 139 -2.41 2.74 -8.17
CA GLY A 139 -3.42 3.26 -7.23
C GLY A 139 -2.82 4.03 -6.07
N CYS A 140 -3.70 4.73 -5.35
CA CYS A 140 -3.34 5.52 -4.18
C CYS A 140 -3.43 4.71 -2.88
N HIS A 141 -3.14 5.36 -1.74
CA HIS A 141 -3.04 4.71 -0.43
C HIS A 141 -4.17 3.72 -0.11
N SER A 142 -5.44 4.15 -0.26
CA SER A 142 -6.61 3.35 0.07
C SER A 142 -7.06 2.42 -1.07
N ASP A 143 -6.50 2.56 -2.28
CA ASP A 143 -6.65 1.55 -3.34
C ASP A 143 -5.86 0.29 -2.98
N ILE A 144 -4.70 0.46 -2.33
CA ILE A 144 -3.83 -0.63 -1.86
C ILE A 144 -4.31 -1.21 -0.53
N GLY A 145 -4.59 -0.36 0.46
CA GLY A 145 -4.98 -0.82 1.80
C GLY A 145 -6.46 -1.14 1.99
N GLY A 146 -7.31 -0.70 1.06
CA GLY A 146 -8.75 -0.66 1.24
C GLY A 146 -9.20 0.53 2.08
N GLY A 147 -10.41 1.01 1.84
CA GLY A 147 -10.98 2.13 2.61
C GLY A 147 -12.00 2.97 1.82
N TYR A 148 -11.94 2.93 0.49
CA TYR A 148 -12.98 3.54 -0.34
C TYR A 148 -14.27 2.73 -0.30
N LYS A 149 -15.41 3.43 -0.39
CA LYS A 149 -16.70 2.77 -0.55
C LYS A 149 -16.98 2.55 -2.03
N ASN A 150 -17.64 1.44 -2.32
CA ASN A 150 -17.96 1.07 -3.70
C ASN A 150 -19.02 2.00 -4.29
N GLY A 151 -18.77 2.50 -5.49
CA GLY A 151 -19.70 3.34 -6.25
C GLY A 151 -19.70 4.80 -5.80
N GLU A 152 -18.61 5.29 -5.21
CA GLU A 152 -18.54 6.68 -4.76
C GLU A 152 -18.31 7.66 -5.91
N THR A 153 -18.82 8.88 -5.71
CA THR A 153 -18.51 10.02 -6.55
C THR A 153 -17.26 10.70 -6.01
N GLU A 154 -16.24 10.78 -6.84
CA GLU A 154 -15.02 11.49 -6.53
C GLU A 154 -15.06 12.90 -7.12
N ILE A 155 -14.70 13.88 -6.29
CA ILE A 155 -14.50 15.26 -6.67
C ILE A 155 -13.12 15.67 -6.18
N VAL A 156 -12.27 16.12 -7.09
CA VAL A 156 -10.91 16.55 -6.77
C VAL A 156 -10.59 17.87 -7.45
N ILE A 157 -9.91 18.76 -6.72
CA ILE A 157 -9.23 19.91 -7.30
C ILE A 157 -7.80 19.46 -7.60
N LEU A 158 -7.50 19.30 -8.89
CA LEU A 158 -6.22 18.79 -9.37
C LEU A 158 -5.15 19.87 -9.27
N THR A 159 -5.49 21.12 -9.55
CA THR A 159 -4.60 22.28 -9.41
C THR A 159 -5.40 23.57 -9.27
N GLU A 160 -4.80 24.55 -8.60
CA GLU A 160 -5.33 25.91 -8.41
C GLU A 160 -4.50 26.98 -9.15
N SER A 161 -3.57 26.53 -10.01
CA SER A 161 -2.60 27.39 -10.68
C SER A 161 -2.85 27.44 -12.18
N ALA A 162 -3.36 28.59 -12.65
CA ALA A 162 -3.70 28.80 -14.06
C ALA A 162 -2.59 28.42 -15.06
N PRO A 163 -1.30 28.75 -14.82
CA PRO A 163 -0.21 28.39 -15.73
C PRO A 163 -0.01 26.89 -15.95
N ILE A 164 -0.47 26.04 -15.03
CA ILE A 164 -0.26 24.58 -15.11
C ILE A 164 -1.51 23.79 -15.45
N ILE A 165 -2.70 24.42 -15.50
CA ILE A 165 -3.97 23.76 -15.81
C ILE A 165 -3.89 22.93 -17.08
N GLU A 166 -3.39 23.50 -18.18
CA GLU A 166 -3.41 22.76 -19.45
C GLU A 166 -2.41 21.59 -19.48
N LYS A 167 -1.25 21.77 -18.84
CA LYS A 167 -0.28 20.68 -18.64
C LYS A 167 -0.90 19.55 -17.82
N GLU A 168 -1.60 19.90 -16.74
CA GLU A 168 -2.25 18.95 -15.85
C GLU A 168 -3.40 18.22 -16.55
N LYS A 169 -4.25 18.95 -17.25
CA LYS A 169 -5.36 18.42 -18.05
C LYS A 169 -4.87 17.44 -19.10
N LYS A 170 -3.85 17.80 -19.89
CA LYS A 170 -3.24 16.87 -20.86
C LYS A 170 -2.72 15.61 -20.17
N HIS A 171 -2.01 15.77 -19.06
CA HIS A 171 -1.42 14.66 -18.32
C HIS A 171 -2.46 13.66 -17.82
N VAL A 172 -3.51 14.13 -17.14
CA VAL A 172 -4.51 13.24 -16.55
C VAL A 172 -5.41 12.58 -17.60
N LEU A 173 -5.65 13.25 -18.73
CA LEU A 173 -6.37 12.68 -19.88
C LEU A 173 -5.55 11.60 -20.58
N GLU A 174 -4.27 11.87 -20.86
CA GLU A 174 -3.37 10.93 -21.55
C GLU A 174 -3.19 9.63 -20.75
N GLN A 175 -3.09 9.75 -19.43
CA GLN A 175 -2.91 8.61 -18.52
C GLN A 175 -4.21 7.86 -18.20
N GLY A 176 -5.36 8.35 -18.64
CA GLY A 176 -6.66 7.74 -18.39
C GLY A 176 -7.15 7.88 -16.95
N TRP A 177 -6.75 8.94 -16.23
CA TRP A 177 -7.33 9.24 -14.92
C TRP A 177 -8.75 9.80 -15.06
N PHE A 178 -8.96 10.68 -16.04
CA PHE A 178 -10.25 11.31 -16.32
C PHE A 178 -10.58 11.22 -17.81
N LYS A 179 -11.87 11.31 -18.13
CA LYS A 179 -12.37 11.55 -19.50
C LYS A 179 -12.49 13.07 -19.75
N PRO A 180 -12.51 13.52 -21.02
CA PRO A 180 -12.64 14.94 -21.34
C PRO A 180 -13.86 15.63 -20.69
N GLY A 181 -15.01 14.95 -20.60
CA GLY A 181 -16.23 15.49 -19.98
C GLY A 181 -16.25 15.50 -18.44
N GLU A 182 -15.25 14.87 -17.80
CA GLU A 182 -15.13 14.75 -16.35
C GLU A 182 -14.26 15.88 -15.74
N LEU A 183 -13.65 16.71 -16.58
CA LEU A 183 -12.82 17.84 -16.18
C LEU A 183 -13.56 19.16 -16.44
N LYS A 184 -13.53 20.07 -15.47
CA LYS A 184 -14.09 21.42 -15.58
C LYS A 184 -13.12 22.44 -15.02
N GLU A 185 -12.95 23.52 -15.77
CA GLU A 185 -12.27 24.72 -15.29
C GLU A 185 -13.32 25.61 -14.57
N LEU A 186 -13.05 25.99 -13.32
CA LEU A 186 -13.96 26.79 -12.49
C LEU A 186 -13.27 28.08 -12.01
N PRO A 187 -14.04 29.15 -11.75
CA PRO A 187 -14.31 30.30 -12.60
C PRO A 187 -13.10 31.22 -12.85
N PRO A 188 -13.22 32.25 -13.71
CA PRO A 188 -12.10 33.07 -14.21
C PRO A 188 -11.52 34.10 -13.23
N LEU A 189 -11.87 34.06 -11.94
CA LEU A 189 -11.35 34.96 -10.92
C LEU A 189 -10.51 34.14 -9.92
N VAL A 190 -9.31 34.64 -9.62
CA VAL A 190 -8.27 33.94 -8.85
C VAL A 190 -8.81 33.41 -7.51
N PRO A 191 -8.59 32.12 -7.17
CA PRO A 191 -7.80 31.12 -7.91
C PRO A 191 -8.55 30.45 -9.08
N TYR A 192 -7.80 30.03 -10.11
CA TYR A 192 -8.34 29.21 -11.22
C TYR A 192 -8.22 27.73 -10.87
N TYR A 193 -9.30 26.97 -10.99
CA TYR A 193 -9.31 25.57 -10.58
C TYR A 193 -9.49 24.62 -11.76
N LEU A 194 -8.65 23.58 -11.84
CA LEU A 194 -8.98 22.39 -12.62
C LEU A 194 -9.65 21.37 -11.72
N ARG A 195 -10.96 21.21 -11.87
CA ARG A 195 -11.77 20.27 -11.10
C ARG A 195 -12.04 19.00 -11.90
N GLY A 196 -11.73 17.85 -11.30
CA GLY A 196 -12.18 16.54 -11.75
C GLY A 196 -13.44 16.09 -11.02
N LYS A 197 -14.37 15.45 -11.74
CA LYS A 197 -15.51 14.74 -11.17
C LYS A 197 -15.70 13.40 -11.86
N ARG A 198 -15.62 12.31 -11.11
CA ARG A 198 -15.88 10.94 -11.57
C ARG A 198 -16.99 10.32 -10.74
N GLU A 199 -17.89 9.59 -11.37
CA GLU A 199 -19.04 8.97 -10.70
C GLU A 199 -18.93 7.45 -10.75
N ASN A 200 -19.45 6.77 -9.73
CA ASN A 200 -19.52 5.31 -9.65
C ASN A 200 -18.14 4.61 -9.66
N LEU A 201 -17.12 5.19 -9.03
CA LEU A 201 -15.81 4.53 -8.89
C LEU A 201 -15.93 3.30 -7.99
N SER A 202 -15.34 2.19 -8.43
CA SER A 202 -15.42 0.90 -7.74
C SER A 202 -14.19 0.69 -6.86
N ASN A 203 -14.38 0.30 -5.60
CA ASN A 203 -13.29 -0.02 -4.68
C ASN A 203 -12.68 -1.41 -4.89
N LYS A 204 -13.22 -2.20 -5.83
CA LYS A 204 -12.89 -3.62 -6.01
C LYS A 204 -11.45 -3.90 -6.44
N TYR A 205 -10.67 -2.89 -6.84
CA TYR A 205 -9.23 -3.07 -7.05
C TYR A 205 -8.52 -3.50 -5.76
N SER A 206 -8.92 -2.96 -4.61
CA SER A 206 -8.41 -3.39 -3.30
C SER A 206 -8.60 -4.90 -3.04
N PHE A 207 -9.56 -5.54 -3.70
CA PHE A 207 -9.75 -7.00 -3.58
C PHE A 207 -8.63 -7.75 -4.32
N VAL A 208 -8.15 -7.23 -5.45
CA VAL A 208 -6.98 -7.79 -6.14
C VAL A 208 -5.76 -7.73 -5.21
N ILE A 209 -5.57 -6.60 -4.52
CA ILE A 209 -4.45 -6.40 -3.59
C ILE A 209 -4.57 -7.30 -2.35
N LEU A 210 -5.78 -7.45 -1.81
CA LEU A 210 -6.04 -8.38 -0.69
C LEU A 210 -5.74 -9.84 -1.08
N HIS A 211 -6.16 -10.26 -2.28
CA HIS A 211 -5.85 -11.60 -2.79
C HIS A 211 -4.35 -11.80 -3.01
N LEU A 212 -3.63 -10.77 -3.49
CA LEU A 212 -2.19 -10.81 -3.65
C LEU A 212 -1.48 -11.07 -2.30
N MET A 213 -1.85 -10.34 -1.25
CA MET A 213 -1.28 -10.56 0.09
C MET A 213 -1.58 -11.96 0.63
N ALA A 214 -2.83 -12.43 0.47
CA ALA A 214 -3.20 -13.78 0.88
C ALA A 214 -2.34 -14.83 0.15
N GLU A 215 -2.14 -14.66 -1.16
CA GLU A 215 -1.33 -15.54 -1.99
C GLU A 215 0.15 -15.60 -1.55
N PHE A 216 0.75 -14.46 -1.15
CA PHE A 216 2.07 -14.47 -0.53
C PHE A 216 2.11 -15.33 0.74
N GLY A 217 1.15 -15.13 1.64
CA GLY A 217 1.04 -15.91 2.87
C GLY A 217 0.89 -17.42 2.61
N ARG A 218 0.08 -17.78 1.61
CA ARG A 218 -0.11 -19.16 1.18
C ARG A 218 1.16 -19.76 0.58
N ARG A 219 1.81 -19.08 -0.38
CA ARG A 219 3.01 -19.58 -1.05
C ARG A 219 4.20 -19.72 -0.11
N LYS A 220 4.38 -18.79 0.84
CA LYS A 220 5.55 -18.80 1.74
C LYS A 220 5.40 -19.74 2.93
N PHE A 221 4.20 -19.81 3.50
CA PHE A 221 4.01 -20.51 4.78
C PHE A 221 2.73 -21.36 4.87
N ASN A 222 1.97 -21.48 3.77
CA ASN A 222 0.69 -22.16 3.76
C ASN A 222 -0.24 -21.66 4.88
N ILE A 223 -0.29 -20.33 5.08
CA ILE A 223 -1.18 -19.75 6.09
C ILE A 223 -2.62 -20.21 5.78
N PRO A 224 -3.35 -20.77 6.76
CA PRO A 224 -4.63 -21.44 6.52
C PRO A 224 -5.77 -20.42 6.35
N TRP A 225 -5.69 -19.63 5.29
CA TRP A 225 -6.74 -18.71 4.91
C TRP A 225 -7.99 -19.49 4.51
N LYS A 226 -9.15 -18.94 4.86
CA LYS A 226 -10.45 -19.45 4.41
C LYS A 226 -10.76 -18.93 3.01
N TYR A 227 -10.03 -19.42 2.02
CA TYR A 227 -10.13 -18.95 0.63
C TYR A 227 -11.55 -19.04 0.09
N ASP A 228 -12.14 -20.23 0.08
CA ASP A 228 -13.43 -20.44 -0.60
C ASP A 228 -14.61 -19.85 0.17
N THR A 229 -14.59 -19.97 1.50
CA THR A 229 -15.72 -19.57 2.34
C THR A 229 -15.69 -18.10 2.74
N GLU A 230 -14.52 -17.44 2.73
CA GLU A 230 -14.41 -16.03 3.11
C GLU A 230 -13.84 -15.17 1.96
N LEU A 231 -12.60 -15.41 1.53
CA LEU A 231 -11.91 -14.51 0.59
C LEU A 231 -12.60 -14.46 -0.79
N ASN A 232 -12.86 -15.62 -1.40
CA ASN A 232 -13.50 -15.75 -2.71
C ASN A 232 -15.00 -15.41 -2.66
N HIS A 233 -15.62 -15.50 -1.48
CA HIS A 233 -17.04 -15.21 -1.29
C HIS A 233 -17.29 -13.71 -1.10
N TYR A 234 -16.68 -13.10 -0.07
CA TYR A 234 -16.91 -11.70 0.29
C TYR A 234 -16.07 -10.72 -0.54
N TYR A 235 -14.89 -11.14 -0.98
CA TYR A 235 -13.95 -10.29 -1.72
C TYR A 235 -13.70 -10.86 -3.13
N LYS A 236 -14.78 -11.28 -3.79
CA LYS A 236 -14.73 -11.82 -5.14
C LYS A 236 -14.22 -10.78 -6.13
N ILE A 237 -13.16 -11.13 -6.86
CA ILE A 237 -12.61 -10.27 -7.91
C ILE A 237 -13.56 -10.26 -9.12
N PRO A 238 -14.02 -9.08 -9.57
CA PRO A 238 -14.92 -8.97 -10.71
C PRO A 238 -14.22 -9.36 -12.02
N HIS A 239 -15.00 -9.73 -13.03
CA HIS A 239 -14.46 -10.20 -14.31
C HIS A 239 -13.55 -9.17 -14.97
N GLU A 240 -13.89 -7.88 -14.89
CA GLU A 240 -13.09 -6.79 -15.46
C GLU A 240 -11.67 -6.71 -14.88
N LEU A 241 -11.46 -7.18 -13.64
CA LEU A 241 -10.17 -7.14 -12.96
C LEU A 241 -9.36 -8.43 -13.09
N LYS A 242 -9.84 -9.45 -13.81
CA LYS A 242 -9.09 -10.71 -13.97
C LYS A 242 -7.72 -10.50 -14.64
N LYS A 243 -7.68 -9.76 -15.75
CA LYS A 243 -6.43 -9.44 -16.46
C LYS A 243 -5.49 -8.59 -15.61
N VAL A 244 -6.04 -7.67 -14.82
CA VAL A 244 -5.27 -6.85 -13.87
C VAL A 244 -4.64 -7.74 -12.81
N LYS A 245 -5.42 -8.67 -12.23
CA LYS A 245 -4.90 -9.64 -11.27
C LYS A 245 -3.80 -10.51 -11.86
N GLU A 246 -4.02 -11.11 -13.02
CA GLU A 246 -3.01 -11.93 -13.71
C GLU A 246 -1.71 -11.15 -13.90
N ARG A 247 -1.82 -9.91 -14.38
CA ARG A 247 -0.67 -9.04 -14.63
C ARG A 247 0.07 -8.63 -13.35
N ILE A 248 -0.65 -8.45 -12.23
CA ILE A 248 -0.06 -8.19 -10.91
C ILE A 248 0.61 -9.44 -10.34
N ASP A 249 0.00 -10.62 -10.50
CA ASP A 249 0.61 -11.89 -10.09
C ASP A 249 1.90 -12.16 -10.87
N ASP A 250 1.89 -11.88 -12.18
CA ASP A 250 3.06 -11.92 -13.07
C ASP A 250 4.22 -11.07 -12.54
N TYR A 251 3.94 -9.84 -12.14
CA TYR A 251 4.93 -8.95 -11.51
C TYR A 251 5.41 -9.50 -10.16
N ALA A 252 4.49 -9.97 -9.32
CA ALA A 252 4.80 -10.37 -7.96
C ALA A 252 5.57 -11.70 -7.87
N PHE A 253 5.36 -12.61 -8.81
CA PHE A 253 5.78 -14.01 -8.67
C PHE A 253 6.54 -14.61 -9.86
N TYR A 254 6.52 -13.97 -11.03
CA TYR A 254 7.01 -14.59 -12.27
C TYR A 254 8.04 -13.73 -13.02
N ASP A 255 8.77 -12.88 -12.29
CA ASP A 255 9.87 -12.04 -12.80
C ASP A 255 9.47 -11.13 -13.98
N LYS A 256 8.19 -10.77 -14.05
CA LYS A 256 7.71 -9.79 -15.04
C LYS A 256 7.95 -8.37 -14.52
N PRO A 257 8.16 -7.38 -15.41
CA PRO A 257 8.33 -5.99 -15.01
C PRO A 257 7.14 -5.47 -14.20
N GLN A 258 7.37 -4.41 -13.41
CA GLN A 258 6.31 -3.64 -12.76
C GLN A 258 5.31 -3.13 -13.81
N LEU A 259 4.00 -3.10 -13.47
CA LEU A 259 3.03 -2.38 -14.29
C LEU A 259 3.38 -0.90 -14.28
N LYS A 260 3.59 -0.34 -15.47
CA LYS A 260 3.95 1.08 -15.60
C LYS A 260 3.33 1.70 -16.82
N PHE A 261 2.76 2.89 -16.64
CA PHE A 261 2.22 3.64 -17.76
C PHE A 261 3.35 4.22 -18.63
N HIS A 262 3.23 3.99 -19.93
CA HIS A 262 4.10 4.58 -20.94
C HIS A 262 3.25 5.27 -22.00
N THR A 263 3.65 6.47 -22.42
CA THR A 263 2.93 7.19 -23.48
C THR A 263 3.07 6.47 -24.81
N LYS A 264 2.15 6.74 -25.75
CA LYS A 264 2.22 6.19 -27.11
C LYS A 264 3.56 6.53 -27.77
N GLU A 265 4.04 7.75 -27.57
CA GLU A 265 5.33 8.22 -28.08
C GLU A 265 6.51 7.40 -27.51
N GLN A 266 6.48 7.08 -26.21
CA GLN A 266 7.50 6.23 -25.56
C GLN A 266 7.46 4.79 -26.09
N ILE A 267 6.27 4.24 -26.33
CA ILE A 267 6.08 2.91 -26.90
C ILE A 267 6.64 2.85 -28.32
N GLU A 268 6.26 3.79 -29.18
CA GLU A 268 6.72 3.82 -30.57
C GLU A 268 8.22 4.11 -30.68
N SER A 269 8.79 4.90 -29.76
CA SER A 269 10.24 5.08 -29.65
C SER A 269 10.95 3.76 -29.33
N LYS A 270 10.41 2.94 -28.42
CA LYS A 270 10.98 1.61 -28.11
C LYS A 270 10.74 0.59 -29.22
N ARG A 271 9.61 0.64 -29.93
CA ARG A 271 9.29 -0.28 -31.04
C ARG A 271 10.33 -0.27 -32.16
N LYS A 272 10.99 0.88 -32.36
CA LYS A 272 12.04 1.08 -33.38
C LYS A 272 13.40 0.49 -33.01
N LYS A 273 13.55 -0.10 -31.81
CA LYS A 273 14.80 -0.71 -31.36
C LYS A 273 14.90 -2.16 -31.84
N GLU A 274 16.13 -2.59 -32.13
CA GLU A 274 16.44 -4.00 -32.32
C GLU A 274 16.46 -4.71 -30.97
N TRP A 275 15.73 -5.83 -30.88
CA TRP A 275 15.65 -6.65 -29.68
C TRP A 275 16.76 -7.70 -29.68
N LYS A 276 17.44 -7.85 -28.55
CA LYS A 276 18.60 -8.76 -28.45
C LYS A 276 18.21 -10.19 -28.10
N ASN A 277 17.06 -10.39 -27.48
CA ASN A 277 16.59 -11.68 -27.00
C ASN A 277 15.06 -11.70 -26.79
N GLN A 278 14.51 -12.89 -26.55
CA GLN A 278 13.07 -13.08 -26.34
C GLN A 278 12.56 -12.35 -25.08
N LYS A 279 13.36 -12.26 -24.02
CA LYS A 279 12.95 -11.56 -22.79
C LYS A 279 12.67 -10.07 -23.06
N GLU A 280 13.50 -9.40 -23.86
CA GLU A 280 13.27 -8.00 -24.23
C GLU A 280 11.98 -7.82 -25.04
N ILE A 281 11.67 -8.78 -25.93
CA ILE A 281 10.42 -8.80 -26.70
C ILE A 281 9.23 -8.98 -25.76
N ASP A 282 9.31 -9.92 -24.83
CA ASP A 282 8.25 -10.19 -23.86
C ASP A 282 8.01 -9.01 -22.91
N ASP A 283 9.10 -8.37 -22.44
CA ASP A 283 9.04 -7.16 -21.61
C ASP A 283 8.41 -5.99 -22.39
N PHE A 284 8.72 -5.84 -23.69
CA PHE A 284 8.07 -4.85 -24.54
C PHE A 284 6.59 -5.15 -24.77
N ASN A 285 6.22 -6.40 -25.05
CA ASN A 285 4.82 -6.81 -25.19
C ASN A 285 4.03 -6.55 -23.90
N THR A 286 4.66 -6.80 -22.75
CA THR A 286 4.11 -6.48 -21.43
C THR A 286 3.88 -4.98 -21.28
N MET A 287 4.86 -4.16 -21.64
CA MET A 287 4.73 -2.69 -21.65
C MET A 287 3.59 -2.21 -22.56
N VAL A 288 3.41 -2.82 -23.73
CA VAL A 288 2.29 -2.49 -24.64
C VAL A 288 0.95 -2.92 -24.03
N ALA A 289 0.88 -4.06 -23.35
CA ALA A 289 -0.33 -4.49 -22.65
C ALA A 289 -0.70 -3.52 -21.52
N ASP A 290 0.28 -3.08 -20.73
CA ASP A 290 0.09 -2.14 -19.62
C ASP A 290 -0.52 -0.81 -20.08
N TYR A 291 -0.18 -0.34 -21.29
CA TYR A 291 -0.76 0.86 -21.91
C TYR A 291 -2.28 0.78 -22.06
N TYR A 292 -2.83 -0.40 -22.33
CA TYR A 292 -4.29 -0.59 -22.46
C TYR A 292 -4.95 -0.92 -21.13
N ILE A 293 -4.24 -1.59 -20.21
CA ILE A 293 -4.78 -1.98 -18.90
C ILE A 293 -4.92 -0.77 -17.97
N LEU A 294 -3.88 0.07 -17.87
CA LEU A 294 -3.82 1.11 -16.84
C LEU A 294 -4.88 2.21 -17.02
N PRO A 295 -5.17 2.73 -18.23
CA PRO A 295 -6.26 3.69 -18.41
C PRO A 295 -7.62 3.13 -17.98
N ASP A 296 -7.95 1.89 -18.33
CA ASP A 296 -9.23 1.28 -17.94
C ASP A 296 -9.32 1.07 -16.43
N LEU A 297 -8.20 0.62 -15.83
CA LEU A 297 -8.08 0.45 -14.39
C LEU A 297 -8.27 1.78 -13.64
N ARG A 298 -7.59 2.85 -14.09
CA ARG A 298 -7.67 4.19 -13.52
C ARG A 298 -9.06 4.80 -13.63
N ASN A 299 -9.70 4.65 -14.79
CA ASN A 299 -11.03 5.21 -15.04
C ASN A 299 -12.12 4.63 -14.14
N LYS A 300 -12.00 3.35 -13.76
CA LYS A 300 -13.08 2.60 -13.12
C LYS A 300 -12.82 2.24 -11.66
N PHE A 301 -11.56 2.09 -11.27
CA PHE A 301 -11.22 1.45 -9.99
C PHE A 301 -10.17 2.16 -9.15
N LEU A 302 -9.39 3.10 -9.70
CA LEU A 302 -8.37 3.83 -8.93
C LEU A 302 -8.82 5.25 -8.64
N HIS A 303 -8.47 5.71 -7.44
CA HIS A 303 -8.90 7.01 -6.91
C HIS A 303 -7.73 7.99 -6.94
N CYS A 304 -8.06 9.27 -7.05
CA CYS A 304 -7.14 10.39 -6.88
C CYS A 304 -7.22 10.84 -5.41
N SER A 305 -6.24 10.45 -4.61
CA SER A 305 -6.22 10.82 -3.19
C SER A 305 -5.75 12.27 -2.96
N ALA A 306 -4.85 12.78 -3.81
CA ALA A 306 -4.35 14.14 -3.71
C ALA A 306 -5.38 15.16 -4.23
N ASN A 307 -5.66 16.17 -3.43
CA ASN A 307 -6.68 17.18 -3.67
C ASN A 307 -6.25 18.51 -3.04
N MET A 308 -6.28 19.59 -3.81
CA MET A 308 -5.90 20.93 -3.35
C MET A 308 -6.89 21.56 -2.35
N ASP A 309 -8.16 21.13 -2.37
CA ASP A 309 -9.25 21.72 -1.57
C ASP A 309 -9.46 20.99 -0.21
N GLY A 310 -8.50 20.14 0.20
CA GLY A 310 -8.64 19.31 1.39
C GLY A 310 -7.47 19.44 2.35
N VAL A 311 -7.74 19.80 3.61
CA VAL A 311 -6.72 19.87 4.67
C VAL A 311 -6.04 18.51 4.83
N GLY A 312 -4.73 18.48 4.58
CA GLY A 312 -3.91 17.28 4.70
C GLY A 312 -3.91 16.38 3.45
N MET A 313 -4.64 16.78 2.40
CA MET A 313 -4.80 16.05 1.15
C MET A 313 -3.98 16.67 0.02
N GLU A 314 -3.22 17.72 0.31
CA GLU A 314 -2.47 18.48 -0.66
C GLU A 314 -1.37 17.62 -1.30
N PRO A 315 -1.18 17.69 -2.63
CA PRO A 315 -0.06 17.04 -3.28
C PRO A 315 1.26 17.72 -2.91
N GLN A 316 2.36 16.97 -3.04
CA GLN A 316 3.68 17.59 -3.07
C GLN A 316 3.82 18.51 -4.28
N MET A 317 4.38 19.70 -4.08
CA MET A 317 4.59 20.69 -5.15
C MET A 317 6.00 21.27 -5.12
N ASP A 318 6.51 21.63 -6.29
CA ASP A 318 7.75 22.43 -6.40
C ASP A 318 7.48 23.93 -6.19
N ASN A 319 8.55 24.73 -6.18
CA ASN A 319 8.45 26.19 -6.02
C ASN A 319 7.68 26.91 -7.14
N LEU A 320 7.37 26.21 -8.24
CA LEU A 320 6.59 26.70 -9.38
C LEU A 320 5.16 26.14 -9.35
N SER A 321 4.74 25.54 -8.23
CA SER A 321 3.45 24.88 -8.04
C SER A 321 3.21 23.65 -8.92
N ASN A 322 4.24 23.09 -9.57
CA ASN A 322 4.06 21.83 -10.29
C ASN A 322 3.89 20.69 -9.29
N ILE A 323 2.89 19.84 -9.51
CA ILE A 323 2.69 18.61 -8.75
C ILE A 323 3.88 17.67 -8.95
N ILE A 324 4.55 17.33 -7.85
CA ILE A 324 5.63 16.36 -7.78
C ILE A 324 5.01 14.95 -7.70
N ARG A 325 5.04 14.22 -8.82
CA ARG A 325 4.59 12.80 -8.88
C ARG A 325 5.68 11.83 -8.50
N LYS A 326 6.28 12.10 -7.36
CA LYS A 326 7.29 11.25 -6.74
C LYS A 326 7.01 11.26 -5.26
N ARG A 327 6.69 10.10 -4.72
CA ARG A 327 6.40 9.97 -3.31
C ARG A 327 7.67 10.16 -2.48
N VAL A 328 7.57 10.93 -1.39
CA VAL A 328 8.63 10.99 -0.38
C VAL A 328 8.73 9.63 0.30
N THR A 329 9.95 9.12 0.37
CA THR A 329 10.26 7.85 1.04
C THR A 329 11.14 8.10 2.25
N ILE A 330 10.79 7.47 3.36
CA ILE A 330 11.59 7.47 4.59
C ILE A 330 12.14 6.06 4.75
N SER A 331 13.43 5.96 5.09
CA SER A 331 14.06 4.67 5.38
C SER A 331 13.47 4.12 6.67
N GLY A 332 12.85 2.96 6.55
CA GLY A 332 12.15 2.32 7.64
C GLY A 332 12.98 1.34 8.41
#